data_AF-A0A1I4Y782-F1
#
_entry.id   AF-A0A1I4Y782-F1
#
_cell.length_a   1.000
_cell.length_b   1.000
_cell.length_c   1.000
_cell.angle_alpha   90.00
_cell.angle_beta   90.00
_cell.angle_gamma   90.00
#
_symmetry.space_group_name_H-M   'P 1'
#
loop_
_entity.id
_entity.type
_entity.pdbx_description
1 polymer ?
#
loop_
_entity_poly.entity_id
_entity_poly.type
_entity_poly.pdbx_seq_one_letter_code
_entity_poly.pdbx_strand_id
1 'polypeptide(L)'
;MNKAMNINLHIDRLILDGINIPHSQRHLLQASVEGELTRLLTEGGVAQRSVSGTALPHVQASGMNLSSATDPTYLGRQIAQSVYGGFGK
;
A
#
# COMPACT_ATOMS: atom_id res chain seq x y z
N MET A 1 0.99 25.61 -11.93
CA MET A 1 2.23 24.88 -11.58
C MET A 1 1.92 24.04 -10.35
N ASN A 2 1.71 22.73 -10.52
CA ASN A 2 1.40 21.86 -9.40
C ASN A 2 2.68 21.69 -8.59
N LYS A 3 2.67 22.11 -7.32
CA LYS A 3 3.79 21.94 -6.39
C LYS A 3 4.19 20.46 -6.41
N ALA A 4 5.46 20.16 -6.71
CA ALA A 4 5.97 18.80 -6.61
C ALA A 4 5.73 18.31 -5.17
N MET A 5 4.87 17.29 -5.02
CA MET A 5 4.58 16.70 -3.73
C MET A 5 5.75 15.77 -3.40
N ASN A 6 6.47 16.08 -2.32
CA ASN A 6 7.51 15.18 -1.82
C ASN A 6 6.86 14.26 -0.78
N ILE A 7 6.56 13.03 -1.18
CA ILE A 7 6.00 11.99 -0.31
C ILE A 7 7.12 11.02 0.02
N ASN A 8 7.42 10.88 1.31
CA ASN A 8 8.25 9.78 1.82
C ASN A 8 7.35 8.85 2.64
N LEU A 9 7.08 7.67 2.10
CA LEU A 9 6.33 6.63 2.78
C LEU A 9 7.30 5.56 3.29
N HIS A 10 7.36 5.38 4.60
CA HIS A 10 8.11 4.31 5.24
C HIS A 10 7.15 3.30 5.84
N ILE A 11 7.37 2.02 5.55
CA ILE A 11 6.62 0.90 6.12
C ILE A 11 7.61 0.03 6.89
N ASP A 12 7.59 0.13 8.22
CA ASP A 12 8.50 -0.63 9.09
C ASP A 12 8.28 -2.14 8.96
N ARG A 13 7.02 -2.56 8.82
CA ARG A 13 6.65 -3.97 8.74
C ARG A 13 5.31 -4.18 8.05
N LEU A 14 5.28 -5.14 7.12
CA LEU A 14 4.05 -5.73 6.60
C LEU A 14 3.87 -7.11 7.22
N ILE A 15 2.88 -7.26 8.10
CA ILE A 15 2.53 -8.55 8.73
C ILE A 15 1.38 -9.16 7.94
N LEU A 16 1.60 -10.35 7.38
CA LEU A 16 0.58 -11.13 6.69
C LEU A 16 0.32 -12.39 7.49
N ASP A 17 -0.82 -12.45 8.15
CA ASP A 17 -1.23 -13.62 8.94
C ASP A 17 -2.13 -14.54 8.12
N GLY A 18 -1.94 -15.84 8.23
CA GLY A 18 -2.70 -16.84 7.47
C GLY A 18 -2.45 -16.89 5.95
N ILE A 19 -1.50 -16.12 5.42
CA ILE A 19 -1.10 -16.15 4.00
C ILE A 19 0.22 -16.91 3.84
N ASN A 20 0.20 -18.00 3.07
CA ASN A 20 1.41 -18.75 2.77
C ASN A 20 2.02 -18.28 1.42
N ILE A 21 3.05 -17.43 1.49
CA ILE A 21 3.83 -17.03 0.32
C ILE A 21 5.21 -17.71 0.39
N PRO A 22 5.60 -18.48 -0.64
CA PRO A 22 6.93 -19.05 -0.73
C PRO A 22 8.00 -17.97 -0.53
N HIS A 23 9.06 -18.27 0.23
CA HIS A 23 10.14 -17.31 0.47
C HIS A 23 10.72 -16.74 -0.83
N SER A 24 10.82 -17.57 -1.88
CA SER A 24 11.27 -17.18 -3.21
C SER A 24 10.37 -16.16 -3.90
N GLN A 25 9.11 -15.99 -3.49
CA GLN A 25 8.15 -15.09 -4.13
C GLN A 25 7.84 -13.83 -3.30
N ARG A 26 8.35 -13.74 -2.07
CA ARG A 26 8.11 -12.57 -1.20
C ARG A 26 8.63 -11.26 -1.80
N HIS A 27 9.71 -11.31 -2.56
CA HIS A 27 10.23 -10.13 -3.26
C HIS A 27 9.26 -9.61 -4.33
N LEU A 28 8.51 -10.49 -5.00
CA LEU A 28 7.50 -10.11 -5.99
C LEU A 28 6.34 -9.38 -5.31
N LEU A 29 5.91 -9.88 -4.14
CA LEU A 29 4.91 -9.22 -3.33
C LEU A 29 5.37 -7.81 -2.95
N GLN A 30 6.57 -7.69 -2.38
CA GLN A 30 7.13 -6.41 -1.95
C GLN A 30 7.21 -5.41 -3.11
N ALA A 31 7.83 -5.82 -4.23
CA ALA A 31 7.95 -4.96 -5.41
C ALA A 31 6.59 -4.51 -5.96
N SER A 32 5.58 -5.39 -5.88
CA SER A 32 4.22 -5.07 -6.33
C SER A 32 3.50 -4.10 -5.41
N VAL A 33 3.71 -4.21 -4.09
CA VAL A 33 3.20 -3.24 -3.10
C VAL A 33 3.84 -1.86 -3.35
N GLU A 34 5.17 -1.81 -3.46
CA GLU A 34 5.92 -0.57 -3.66
C GLU A 34 5.55 0.11 -4.98
N GLY A 35 5.51 -0.65 -6.07
CA GLY A 35 5.17 -0.14 -7.40
C GLY A 35 3.75 0.41 -7.46
N GLU A 36 2.77 -0.30 -6.89
CA GLU A 36 1.38 0.16 -6.90
C GLU A 36 1.15 1.34 -5.96
N LEU A 37 1.76 1.36 -4.76
CA LEU A 37 1.69 2.54 -3.89
C LEU A 37 2.31 3.77 -4.54
N THR A 38 3.47 3.60 -5.19
CA THR A 38 4.12 4.69 -5.93
C THR A 38 3.18 5.24 -7.01
N ARG A 39 2.54 4.34 -7.78
CA ARG A 39 1.57 4.72 -8.81
C ARG A 39 0.39 5.49 -8.22
N LEU A 40 -0.25 4.95 -7.19
CA LEU A 40 -1.44 5.55 -6.55
C LEU A 40 -1.13 6.90 -5.90
N LEU A 41 -0.01 7.02 -5.20
CA LEU A 41 0.42 8.28 -4.58
C LEU A 41 0.82 9.34 -5.62
N THR A 42 1.40 8.91 -6.75
CA THR A 42 1.76 9.82 -7.85
C THR A 42 0.53 10.33 -8.59
N GLU A 43 -0.42 9.44 -8.89
CA GLU A 43 -1.63 9.76 -9.67
C GLU A 43 -2.70 10.45 -8.82
N GLY A 44 -2.94 9.95 -7.60
CA GLY A 44 -4.03 10.39 -6.74
C GLY A 44 -3.60 11.35 -5.61
N GLY A 45 -2.29 11.54 -5.41
CA GLY A 45 -1.76 12.32 -4.30
C GLY A 45 -1.99 11.66 -2.94
N VAL A 46 -1.72 12.39 -1.86
CA VAL A 46 -2.22 12.01 -0.53
C VAL A 46 -3.47 12.84 -0.26
N ALA A 47 -4.60 12.18 0.04
CA ALA A 47 -5.87 12.87 0.29
C ALA A 47 -5.70 14.03 1.27
N GLN A 48 -6.46 15.12 1.06
CA GLN A 48 -6.27 16.43 1.72
C GLN A 48 -6.23 16.40 3.26
N ARG A 49 -6.72 15.33 3.91
CA ARG A 49 -6.67 15.16 5.38
C ARG A 49 -5.30 14.76 5.92
N SER A 50 -4.36 14.34 5.08
CA SER A 50 -2.99 14.00 5.49
C SER A 50 -1.98 15.15 5.29
N VAL A 51 -2.43 16.29 4.75
CA VAL A 51 -1.57 17.39 4.27
C VAL A 51 -1.01 18.26 5.42
N SER A 52 -1.32 17.95 6.68
CA SER A 52 -0.92 18.76 7.83
C SER A 52 0.01 18.03 8.80
N GLY A 53 1.06 17.38 8.32
CA GLY A 53 2.17 16.91 9.16
C GLY A 53 1.77 15.93 10.27
N THR A 54 0.63 15.25 10.12
CA THR A 54 0.09 14.31 11.09
C THR A 54 0.70 12.93 10.86
N ALA A 55 1.35 12.38 11.88
CA ALA A 55 1.63 10.95 11.92
C ALA A 55 0.28 10.22 11.95
N LEU A 56 0.08 9.28 11.03
CA LEU A 56 -1.06 8.35 11.08
C LEU A 56 -0.60 7.14 11.90
N PRO A 57 -0.94 7.04 13.20
CA PRO A 57 -0.47 5.93 14.04
C PRO A 57 -1.06 4.58 13.61
N HIS A 58 -2.17 4.61 12.87
CA HIS A 58 -2.81 3.44 12.32
C HIS A 58 -3.64 3.81 11.08
N VAL A 59 -3.52 3.01 10.03
CA VAL A 59 -4.34 3.12 8.81
C VAL A 59 -5.18 1.85 8.71
N GLN A 60 -6.50 2.00 8.86
CA GLN A 60 -7.42 0.89 8.64
C GLN A 60 -7.55 0.64 7.13
N ALA A 61 -6.84 -0.37 6.66
CA ALA A 61 -6.94 -0.85 5.29
C ALA A 61 -8.33 -1.46 5.05
N SER A 62 -8.90 -1.27 3.86
CA SER A 62 -10.19 -1.86 3.50
C SER A 62 -10.08 -3.39 3.34
N GLY A 63 -11.16 -4.12 3.66
CA GLY A 63 -11.18 -5.58 3.53
C GLY A 63 -10.83 -6.05 2.11
N MET A 64 -9.96 -7.06 1.99
CA MET A 64 -9.53 -7.64 0.72
C MET A 64 -10.19 -9.00 0.53
N ASN A 65 -10.63 -9.30 -0.70
CA ASN A 65 -11.10 -10.64 -1.05
C ASN A 65 -9.91 -11.44 -1.62
N LEU A 66 -9.44 -12.42 -0.85
CA LEU A 66 -8.25 -13.22 -1.16
C LEU A 66 -8.56 -14.53 -1.92
N SER A 67 -9.68 -14.59 -2.65
CA SER A 67 -10.11 -15.77 -3.43
C SER A 67 -9.06 -16.32 -4.42
N SER A 68 -7.95 -15.62 -4.66
CA SER A 68 -6.86 -16.02 -5.54
C SER A 68 -5.48 -15.67 -4.97
N ALA A 69 -5.23 -15.97 -3.69
CA ALA A 69 -3.98 -15.70 -2.98
C ALA A 69 -2.72 -16.42 -3.53
N THR A 70 -2.81 -17.06 -4.69
CA THR A 70 -1.70 -17.77 -5.35
C THR A 70 -0.77 -16.85 -6.15
N ASP A 71 -1.20 -15.65 -6.56
CA ASP A 71 -0.33 -14.68 -7.26
C ASP A 71 0.15 -13.56 -6.30
N PRO A 72 1.45 -13.55 -5.93
CA PRO A 72 2.05 -12.51 -5.09
C PRO A 72 1.91 -11.11 -5.68
N THR A 73 1.89 -10.99 -7.01
CA THR A 73 1.81 -9.70 -7.70
C THR A 73 0.43 -9.09 -7.54
N TYR A 74 -0.61 -9.89 -7.80
CA TYR A 74 -1.99 -9.50 -7.58
C TYR A 74 -2.25 -9.14 -6.11
N LEU A 75 -1.75 -9.97 -5.19
CA LEU A 75 -1.85 -9.71 -3.76
C LEU A 75 -1.19 -8.38 -3.38
N GLY A 76 0.01 -8.09 -3.89
CA GLY A 76 0.72 -6.86 -3.59
C GLY A 76 -0.03 -5.61 -4.06
N ARG A 77 -0.63 -5.65 -5.26
CA ARG A 77 -1.48 -4.56 -5.74
C ARG A 77 -2.72 -4.35 -4.86
N GLN A 78 -3.39 -5.43 -4.43
CA GLN A 78 -4.56 -5.34 -3.57
C GLN A 78 -4.23 -4.73 -2.20
N ILE A 79 -3.10 -5.13 -1.61
CA ILE A 79 -2.60 -4.55 -0.35
C ILE A 79 -2.34 -3.05 -0.54
N ALA A 80 -1.65 -2.66 -1.60
CA ALA A 80 -1.35 -1.26 -1.89
C ALA A 80 -2.62 -0.40 -2.05
N GLN A 81 -3.61 -0.89 -2.81
CA GLN A 81 -4.89 -0.21 -2.99
C GLN A 81 -5.66 -0.06 -1.67
N SER A 82 -5.63 -1.10 -0.85
CA SER A 82 -6.30 -1.11 0.45
C SER A 82 -5.66 -0.12 1.44
N VAL A 83 -4.32 -0.08 1.51
CA VAL A 83 -3.55 0.89 2.31
C VAL A 83 -3.81 2.31 1.81
N TYR A 84 -3.72 2.53 0.49
CA TYR A 84 -3.97 3.83 -0.12
C TYR A 84 -5.39 4.35 0.17
N GLY A 85 -6.40 3.49 0.08
CA GLY A 85 -7.78 3.83 0.45
C GLY A 85 -7.95 4.17 1.93
N GLY A 86 -7.08 3.64 2.80
CA GLY A 86 -7.04 3.99 4.21
C GLY A 86 -6.53 5.41 4.48
N PHE A 87 -5.71 6.00 3.60
CA PHE A 87 -5.25 7.40 3.74
C PHE A 87 -6.37 8.43 3.55
N GLY A 88 -7.49 8.05 2.93
CA GLY A 88 -8.63 8.93 2.66
C GLY A 88 -9.72 8.93 3.73
N LYS A 89 -9.64 8.07 4.75
CA LYS A 89 -10.69 7.89 5.77
C LYS A 89 -10.40 8.69 7.04
#